data_AF-A0A8S3AYT9-F1
#
_entry.id   AF-A0A8S3AYT9-F1
#
_cell.length_a   1.000
_cell.length_b   1.000
_cell.length_c   1.000
_cell.angle_alpha   90.00
_cell.angle_beta   90.00
_cell.angle_gamma   90.00
#
_symmetry.space_group_name_H-M   'P 1'
#
loop_
_entity.id
_entity.type
_entity.pdbx_description
1 polymer ?
#
loop_
_entity_poly.entity_id
_entity_poly.type
_entity_poly.pdbx_seq_one_letter_code
_entity_poly.pdbx_strand_id
1 'polypeptide(L)' 'TVIPQFYRGSEGALAVFDLTKPDSFEHIATWIEEVHRHTPPDLPIVLVGNKSDLTDQRKVSRQQATALAEQLNLSYMETS' A
#
# COMPACT_ATOMS: atom_id res chain seq x y z
N THR A 1 4.32 -8.63 -17.49
CA THR A 1 3.52 -9.45 -16.54
C THR A 1 4.43 -9.95 -15.44
N VAL A 2 4.54 -9.22 -14.32
CA VAL A 2 5.45 -9.60 -13.22
C VAL A 2 4.77 -10.60 -12.30
N ILE A 3 4.94 -11.85 -12.72
CA ILE A 3 5.09 -13.15 -12.05
C ILE A 3 4.46 -13.40 -10.65
N PRO A 4 3.54 -14.40 -10.52
CA PRO A 4 2.99 -14.93 -9.26
C PRO A 4 4.01 -15.71 -8.38
N GLN A 5 5.31 -15.59 -8.65
CA GLN A 5 6.38 -16.33 -7.96
C GLN A 5 6.82 -15.67 -6.64
N PHE A 6 6.44 -14.41 -6.39
CA PHE A 6 6.82 -13.69 -5.16
C PHE A 6 5.99 -14.05 -3.92
N TYR A 7 4.93 -14.86 -4.05
CA TYR A 7 4.08 -15.28 -2.93
C TYR A 7 4.60 -16.54 -2.21
N ARG A 8 5.58 -17.27 -2.78
CA ARG A 8 6.15 -18.46 -2.11
C ARG A 8 7.37 -18.07 -1.30
N GLY A 9 7.18 -17.88 0.00
CA GLY A 9 8.25 -17.70 0.99
C GLY A 9 8.44 -16.27 1.50
N SER A 10 7.56 -15.34 1.12
CA SER A 10 7.52 -13.99 1.65
C SER A 10 6.69 -13.97 2.94
N GLU A 11 7.31 -13.54 4.04
CA GLU A 11 6.67 -13.38 5.35
C GLU A 11 5.87 -12.08 5.47
N GLY A 12 5.72 -11.31 4.38
CA GLY A 12 4.97 -10.06 4.33
C GLY A 12 4.91 -9.45 2.94
N ALA A 13 4.02 -8.47 2.75
CA ALA A 13 3.88 -7.72 1.51
C ALA A 13 4.04 -6.20 1.74
N LEU A 14 4.49 -5.49 0.71
CA LEU A 14 4.66 -4.04 0.74
C LEU A 14 3.79 -3.41 -0.36
N ALA A 15 2.84 -2.56 0.03
CA ALA A 15 1.96 -1.86 -0.87
C ALA A 15 2.45 -0.42 -1.01
N VAL A 16 3.08 -0.07 -2.14
CA VAL A 16 3.67 1.27 -2.34
C VAL A 16 2.79 2.11 -3.26
N PHE A 17 2.45 3.32 -2.85
CA PHE A 17 1.78 4.32 -3.68
C PHE A 17 2.53 5.65 -3.66
N ASP A 18 2.17 6.55 -4.57
CA ASP A 18 2.79 7.86 -4.69
C ASP A 18 1.87 8.93 -4.10
N LEU A 19 2.37 9.73 -3.14
CA LEU A 19 1.61 10.78 -2.46
C LEU A 19 1.15 11.89 -3.42
N THR A 20 1.79 12.04 -4.58
CA THR A 20 1.39 13.03 -5.61
C THR A 20 0.39 12.47 -6.62
N LYS A 21 0.11 11.16 -6.61
CA LYS A 21 -0.76 10.50 -7.60
C LYS A 21 -1.93 9.78 -6.92
N PRO A 22 -3.11 10.40 -6.82
CA PRO A 22 -4.27 9.80 -6.17
C PRO A 22 -4.72 8.50 -6.85
N ASP A 23 -4.58 8.40 -8.18
CA ASP A 23 -4.90 7.17 -8.93
C ASP A 23 -4.10 5.95 -8.43
N SER A 24 -2.85 6.16 -7.98
CA SER A 24 -2.03 5.09 -7.42
C SER A 24 -2.52 4.65 -6.05
N PHE A 25 -3.14 5.56 -5.29
CA PHE A 25 -3.72 5.28 -3.98
C PHE A 25 -5.05 4.52 -4.10
N GLU A 26 -5.90 4.86 -5.07
CA GLU A 26 -7.17 4.14 -5.30
C GLU A 26 -6.94 2.67 -5.68
N HIS A 27 -5.90 2.39 -6.46
CA HIS A 27 -5.55 1.01 -6.84
C HIS A 27 -5.04 0.14 -5.68
N ILE A 28 -4.60 0.73 -4.56
CA ILE A 28 -4.10 -0.04 -3.41
C ILE A 28 -5.20 -0.93 -2.83
N ALA A 29 -6.42 -0.43 -2.69
CA ALA A 29 -7.51 -1.21 -2.09
C ALA A 29 -7.77 -2.50 -2.88
N THR A 30 -7.89 -2.39 -4.21
CA THR A 30 -8.06 -3.54 -5.10
C THR A 30 -6.86 -4.48 -5.07
N TRP A 31 -5.64 -3.95 -4.98
CA TRP A 31 -4.43 -4.77 -4.91
C TRP A 31 -4.38 -5.56 -3.59
N ILE A 32 -4.71 -4.94 -2.47
CA ILE A 32 -4.76 -5.60 -1.15
C ILE A 32 -5.81 -6.71 -1.12
N GLU A 33 -7.00 -6.49 -1.70
CA GLU A 33 -8.01 -7.54 -1.82
C GLU A 33 -7.50 -8.74 -2.63
N GLU A 34 -6.77 -8.50 -3.72
CA GLU A 34 -6.20 -9.57 -4.54
C GLU A 34 -5.09 -10.31 -3.81
N VAL A 35 -4.26 -9.62 -3.02
CA VAL A 35 -3.26 -10.25 -2.15
C VAL A 35 -3.95 -11.14 -1.13
N HIS A 36 -4.93 -10.62 -0.37
CA HIS A 36 -5.68 -11.41 0.61
C HIS A 36 -6.41 -12.62 0.01
N ARG A 37 -6.75 -12.58 -1.28
CA ARG A 37 -7.33 -13.75 -1.98
C ARG A 37 -6.31 -14.85 -2.26
N HIS A 38 -5.05 -14.49 -2.45
CA HIS A 38 -3.97 -15.41 -2.84
C HIS A 38 -3.02 -15.76 -1.68
N THR A 39 -3.11 -15.07 -0.55
CA THR A 39 -2.27 -15.27 0.63
C THR A 39 -3.11 -15.50 1.89
N PRO A 40 -2.56 -16.17 2.92
CA PRO A 40 -3.25 -16.29 4.19
C PRO A 40 -3.57 -14.92 4.80
N PRO A 41 -4.67 -14.82 5.58
CA PRO A 41 -5.13 -13.56 6.19
C PRO A 41 -4.17 -12.99 7.25
N ASP A 42 -3.17 -13.77 7.67
CA ASP A 42 -2.16 -13.38 8.66
C ASP A 42 -0.88 -12.82 8.02
N LEU A 43 -0.90 -12.55 6.71
CA LEU A 43 0.24 -11.95 6.04
C LEU A 43 0.34 -10.47 6.44
N PRO A 44 1.42 -10.02 7.10
CA PRO A 44 1.59 -8.61 7.42
C PRO A 44 1.80 -7.81 6.14
N ILE A 45 0.97 -6.79 5.92
CA ILE A 45 1.10 -5.87 4.79
C ILE A 45 1.37 -4.46 5.31
N VAL A 46 2.37 -3.80 4.72
CA VAL A 46 2.72 -2.41 5.04
C VAL A 46 2.40 -1.53 3.84
N LEU A 47 1.57 -0.52 4.06
CA LEU A 47 1.27 0.56 3.14
C LEU A 47 2.37 1.63 3.19
N VAL A 48 2.93 1.99 2.04
CA VAL A 48 4.05 2.93 1.91
C VAL A 48 3.67 4.07 0.99
N GLY A 49 3.58 5.27 1.53
CA GLY A 49 3.37 6.50 0.76
C GLY A 49 4.70 7.11 0.34
N ASN A 50 5.07 6.94 -0.92
CA ASN A 50 6.31 7.45 -1.49
C ASN A 50 6.20 8.93 -1.90
N LYS A 51 7.35 9.60 -2.01
CA LYS A 51 7.50 11.02 -2.36
C LYS A 51 6.94 12.00 -1.32
N SER A 52 7.17 11.71 -0.05
CA SER A 52 6.74 12.56 1.06
C SER A 52 7.41 13.93 1.08
N ASP A 53 8.54 14.07 0.40
CA ASP A 53 9.29 15.31 0.19
C ASP A 53 8.52 16.33 -0.68
N LEU A 54 7.71 15.87 -1.63
CA LEU A 54 6.94 16.71 -2.55
C LEU A 54 5.66 17.26 -1.90
N THR A 55 5.82 17.98 -0.78
CA THR A 55 4.71 18.50 0.03
C THR A 55 3.76 19.39 -0.78
N ASP A 56 4.29 20.23 -1.68
CA ASP A 56 3.48 21.12 -2.55
C ASP A 56 2.66 20.37 -3.60
N GLN A 57 3.09 19.16 -3.97
CA GLN A 57 2.39 18.31 -4.94
C GLN A 57 1.60 17.19 -4.26
N ARG A 58 1.55 17.16 -2.93
CA ARG A 58 0.82 16.15 -2.16
C ARG A 58 -0.67 16.23 -2.52
N LYS A 59 -1.19 15.13 -3.07
CA LYS A 59 -2.61 14.94 -3.40
C LYS A 59 -3.30 14.01 -2.41
N VAL A 60 -2.55 13.13 -1.76
CA VAL A 60 -3.05 12.22 -0.72
C VAL A 60 -2.58 12.71 0.64
N SER A 61 -3.52 13.09 1.51
CA SER A 61 -3.19 13.50 2.86
C SER A 61 -2.77 12.32 3.72
N ARG A 62 -1.92 12.57 4.72
CA ARG A 62 -1.53 11.55 5.69
C ARG A 62 -2.74 10.91 6.37
N GLN A 63 -3.75 11.73 6.69
CA GLN A 63 -4.98 11.27 7.31
C GLN A 63 -5.76 10.30 6.43
N GLN A 64 -5.87 10.58 5.12
CA GLN A 64 -6.51 9.65 4.17
C GLN A 64 -5.76 8.32 4.08
N ALA A 65 -4.42 8.37 4.02
CA ALA A 65 -3.61 7.18 3.95
C ALA A 65 -3.65 6.34 5.24
N THR A 66 -3.61 7.00 6.40
CA THR A 66 -3.79 6.36 7.70
C THR A 66 -5.17 5.74 7.85
N ALA A 67 -6.24 6.45 7.46
CA ALA A 67 -7.59 5.91 7.52
C ALA A 67 -7.75 4.65 6.65
N LEU A 68 -7.19 4.65 5.43
CA LEU A 68 -7.21 3.46 4.58
C LEU A 68 -6.42 2.31 5.21
N ALA A 69 -5.26 2.59 5.78
CA ALA A 69 -4.46 1.57 6.46
C ALA A 69 -5.20 0.98 7.66
N GLU A 70 -5.85 1.80 8.48
CA GLU A 70 -6.67 1.33 9.61
C GLU A 70 -7.88 0.50 9.13
N GLN A 71 -8.56 0.92 8.07
CA GLN A 71 -9.69 0.18 7.49
C GLN A 71 -9.28 -1.20 6.97
N LEU A 72 -8.08 -1.31 6.40
CA LEU A 72 -7.53 -2.56 5.87
C LEU A 72 -6.68 -3.32 6.90
N ASN A 73 -6.58 -2.81 8.14
CA ASN A 73 -5.76 -3.34 9.23
C ASN A 73 -4.27 -3.52 8.86
N LEU A 74 -3.71 -2.52 8.17
CA LEU A 74 -2.35 -2.45 7.66
C LEU A 74 -1.49 -1.47 8.45
N SER A 75 -0.18 -1.67 8.44
CA SER A 75 0.77 -0.67 8.94
C SER A 75 1.02 0.39 7.86
N TYR A 76 1.13 1.67 8.23
CA TYR A 76 1.40 2.75 7.28
C TYR A 76 2.72 3.48 7.58
N MET A 77 3.51 3.74 6.54
CA MET A 77 4.70 4.57 6.60
C MET A 77 4.82 5.47 5.36
N GLU A 78 5.54 6.58 5.50
CA GLU A 78 5.86 7.48 4.38
C GLU A 78 7.36 7.41 4.08
N THR A 79 7.73 7.50 2.80
CA THR A 79 9.13 7.51 2.32
C THR A 79 9.37 8.70 1.39
N SER A 80 10.58 9.26 1.41
CA SER A 80 11.06 10.28 0.45
C SER A 80 11.89 9.62 -0.64
#